data_AF-A0A7C5U694-F1
#
_entry.id   AF-A0A7C5U694-F1
#
_cell.length_a   1.000
_cell.length_b   1.000
_cell.length_c   1.000
_cell.angle_alpha   90.00
_cell.angle_beta   90.00
_cell.angle_gamma   90.00
#
_symmetry.space_group_name_H-M   'P 1'
#
loop_
_entity.id
_entity.type
_entity.pdbx_description
1 polymer ?
#
loop_
_entity_poly.entity_id
_entity_poly.type
_entity_poly.pdbx_seq_one_letter_code
_entity_poly.pdbx_strand_id
1 'polypeptide(L)'
;MTNVLVNERGAVLINKLLSIDGHENSISRVVTHAHSDHIRDLDKSLTTCKNLVGTPLTLDWLVELGYKIPRDYSIRLDYGSRISIGELKLELVKTLHIPGSSQVVVTDEDGLKIVYTSDFKKPGVHTPILEADILVLDAVYGNPNYVREFDEYIEDILTDLVNQLLSKGPVIIYGYHGKLQEVMKIFRDRGVIAPYVLPPKVYGMTKIAEKYDLRIRDYVLLGSSEGAEVVKSGWFLLFTHVSSSNYIREPRASEVLLSGWEFKKPYRYLGSNRWLVAFSDHADFKGLIHYIINSNPKTVIVNSVRSSYSEIFANEVRRITKKECIVMP
;
A
#
# COMPACT_ATOMS: atom_id res chain seq x y z
N MET A 1 -6.83 -14.18 -28.29
CA MET A 1 -6.41 -12.80 -27.99
C MET A 1 -6.83 -12.49 -26.57
N THR A 2 -5.87 -12.27 -25.69
CA THR A 2 -6.11 -12.00 -24.28
C THR A 2 -6.75 -10.64 -24.09
N ASN A 3 -7.85 -10.59 -23.34
CA ASN A 3 -8.61 -9.37 -23.07
C ASN A 3 -8.32 -8.87 -21.65
N VAL A 4 -7.94 -7.61 -21.53
CA VAL A 4 -7.69 -6.92 -20.27
C VAL A 4 -8.70 -5.79 -20.10
N LEU A 5 -9.45 -5.81 -19.00
CA LEU A 5 -10.45 -4.80 -18.68
C LEU A 5 -10.30 -4.33 -17.23
N VAL A 6 -10.81 -3.14 -16.93
CA VAL A 6 -11.07 -2.71 -15.54
C VAL A 6 -12.57 -2.46 -15.38
N ASN A 7 -13.15 -2.95 -14.29
CA ASN A 7 -14.57 -2.78 -13.99
C ASN A 7 -14.81 -1.72 -12.90
N GLU A 8 -16.07 -1.31 -12.71
CA GLU A 8 -16.51 -0.29 -11.73
C GLU A 8 -16.13 -0.55 -10.25
N ARG A 9 -15.59 -1.73 -9.94
CA ARG A 9 -15.03 -2.09 -8.62
C ARG A 9 -13.52 -1.90 -8.55
N GLY A 10 -12.90 -1.38 -9.60
CA GLY A 10 -11.45 -1.34 -9.80
C GLY A 10 -10.85 -2.73 -9.98
N ALA A 11 -11.61 -3.71 -10.45
CA ALA A 11 -11.09 -5.05 -10.69
C ALA A 11 -10.36 -5.10 -12.04
N VAL A 12 -9.09 -5.48 -12.04
CA VAL A 12 -8.38 -5.79 -13.30
C VAL A 12 -8.72 -7.21 -13.71
N LEU A 13 -9.34 -7.36 -14.88
CA LEU A 13 -9.88 -8.62 -15.39
C LEU A 13 -9.04 -9.14 -16.54
N ILE A 14 -8.67 -10.42 -16.49
CA ILE A 14 -7.95 -11.10 -17.56
C ILE A 14 -8.70 -12.37 -17.97
N ASN A 15 -9.18 -12.40 -19.22
CA ASN A 15 -9.93 -13.51 -19.85
C ASN A 15 -11.14 -14.04 -19.05
N LYS A 16 -11.69 -13.27 -18.09
CA LYS A 16 -12.68 -13.72 -17.08
C LYS A 16 -12.18 -14.84 -16.15
N LEU A 17 -10.90 -15.21 -16.24
CA LEU A 17 -10.30 -16.23 -15.38
C LEU A 17 -9.74 -15.64 -14.11
N LEU A 18 -9.21 -14.42 -14.22
CA LEU A 18 -8.55 -13.72 -13.13
C LEU A 18 -9.21 -12.37 -12.88
N SER A 19 -9.46 -12.09 -11.60
CA SER A 19 -9.80 -10.75 -11.11
C SER A 19 -8.71 -10.31 -10.13
N ILE A 20 -8.17 -9.11 -10.28
CA ILE A 20 -7.15 -8.56 -9.39
C ILE A 20 -7.75 -7.36 -8.63
N ASP A 21 -7.60 -7.37 -7.30
CA ASP A 21 -8.02 -6.36 -6.30
C ASP A 21 -9.51 -6.05 -6.21
N GLY A 22 -10.24 -5.90 -7.30
CA GLY A 22 -11.70 -5.80 -7.29
C GLY A 22 -12.37 -7.17 -7.42
N HIS A 23 -13.68 -7.22 -7.20
CA HIS A 23 -14.48 -8.43 -7.42
C HIS A 23 -15.01 -8.51 -8.86
N GLU A 24 -14.92 -9.69 -9.44
CA GLU A 24 -15.68 -10.16 -10.60
C GLU A 24 -15.83 -11.68 -10.49
N ASN A 25 -16.87 -12.24 -11.12
CA ASN A 25 -17.04 -13.69 -11.23
C ASN A 25 -15.92 -14.26 -12.13
N SER A 26 -14.90 -14.80 -11.47
CA SER A 26 -13.67 -15.33 -12.10
C SER A 26 -13.25 -16.63 -11.41
N ILE A 27 -12.27 -17.36 -11.97
CA ILE A 27 -11.74 -18.57 -11.34
C ILE A 27 -11.04 -18.21 -10.03
N SER A 28 -10.20 -17.19 -10.07
CA SER A 28 -9.34 -16.78 -8.95
C SER A 28 -9.39 -15.27 -8.78
N ARG A 29 -9.36 -14.83 -7.51
CA ARG A 29 -9.08 -13.44 -7.19
C ARG A 29 -7.66 -13.30 -6.67
N VAL A 30 -6.90 -12.36 -7.21
CA VAL A 30 -5.63 -11.92 -6.64
C VAL A 30 -5.87 -10.69 -5.77
N VAL A 31 -5.29 -10.66 -4.58
CA VAL A 31 -5.24 -9.46 -3.72
C VAL A 31 -3.80 -9.03 -3.59
N THR A 32 -3.50 -7.86 -4.14
CA THR A 32 -2.14 -7.34 -4.20
C THR A 32 -1.64 -6.90 -2.82
N HIS A 33 -2.53 -6.31 -2.01
CA HIS A 33 -2.26 -5.87 -0.65
C HIS A 33 -3.57 -5.62 0.15
N ALA A 34 -3.45 -5.33 1.45
CA ALA A 34 -4.56 -5.31 2.40
C ALA A 34 -5.16 -3.90 2.68
N HIS A 35 -5.25 -3.02 1.68
CA HIS A 35 -6.02 -1.78 1.79
C HIS A 35 -7.45 -1.94 1.30
N SER A 36 -8.36 -1.14 1.87
CA SER A 36 -9.82 -1.29 1.70
C SER A 36 -10.30 -1.20 0.25
N ASP A 37 -9.68 -0.36 -0.55
CA ASP A 37 -9.97 -0.13 -1.96
C ASP A 37 -9.39 -1.19 -2.90
N HIS A 38 -8.49 -2.04 -2.39
CA HIS A 38 -7.96 -3.23 -3.07
C HIS A 38 -8.59 -4.55 -2.58
N ILE A 39 -9.54 -4.47 -1.65
CA ILE A 39 -10.29 -5.62 -1.12
C ILE A 39 -11.81 -5.41 -1.26
N ARG A 40 -12.22 -4.49 -2.13
CA ARG A 40 -13.63 -4.19 -2.38
C ARG A 40 -14.39 -5.47 -2.76
N ASP A 41 -15.53 -5.70 -2.10
CA ASP A 41 -16.36 -6.89 -2.31
C ASP A 41 -15.61 -8.24 -2.11
N LEU A 42 -14.58 -8.29 -1.24
CA LEU A 42 -13.84 -9.52 -0.96
C LEU A 42 -14.74 -10.67 -0.51
N ASP A 43 -15.72 -10.42 0.37
CA ASP A 43 -16.66 -11.44 0.84
C ASP A 43 -17.45 -12.10 -0.30
N LYS A 44 -17.78 -11.35 -1.36
CA LYS A 44 -18.42 -11.92 -2.56
C LYS A 44 -17.47 -12.81 -3.33
N SER A 45 -16.18 -12.44 -3.39
CA SER A 45 -15.17 -13.28 -4.06
C SER A 45 -14.96 -14.58 -3.31
N LEU A 46 -14.96 -14.56 -1.97
CA LEU A 46 -14.83 -15.75 -1.13
C LEU A 46 -15.95 -16.78 -1.37
N THR A 47 -17.09 -16.37 -1.94
CA THR A 47 -18.21 -17.27 -2.27
C THR A 47 -18.32 -17.63 -3.75
N THR A 48 -17.74 -16.83 -4.64
CA THR A 48 -17.93 -16.97 -6.11
C THR A 48 -16.67 -17.40 -6.85
N CYS A 49 -15.49 -17.04 -6.35
CA CYS A 49 -14.21 -17.47 -6.89
C CYS A 49 -13.82 -18.81 -6.26
N LYS A 50 -13.01 -19.62 -6.95
CA LYS A 50 -12.53 -20.91 -6.43
C LYS A 50 -11.43 -20.76 -5.37
N ASN A 51 -10.63 -19.71 -5.47
CA ASN A 51 -9.55 -19.44 -4.52
C ASN A 51 -9.17 -17.96 -4.51
N LEU A 52 -8.49 -17.57 -3.43
CA LEU A 52 -7.83 -16.28 -3.27
C LEU A 52 -6.33 -16.45 -3.38
N VAL A 53 -5.67 -15.65 -4.20
CA VAL A 53 -4.21 -15.61 -4.33
C VAL A 53 -3.69 -14.32 -3.69
N GLY A 54 -2.61 -14.43 -2.93
CA GLY A 54 -1.93 -13.27 -2.37
C GLY A 54 -0.62 -13.69 -1.72
N THR A 55 0.19 -12.70 -1.33
CA THR A 55 1.37 -12.99 -0.51
C THR A 55 0.94 -13.54 0.85
N PRO A 56 1.75 -14.39 1.50
CA PRO A 56 1.43 -14.92 2.83
C PRO A 56 1.08 -13.84 3.86
N LEU A 57 1.83 -12.73 3.88
CA LEU A 57 1.59 -11.59 4.76
C LEU A 57 0.25 -10.91 4.47
N THR A 58 -0.04 -10.61 3.20
CA THR A 58 -1.32 -10.00 2.82
C THR A 58 -2.49 -10.86 3.26
N LEU A 59 -2.44 -12.18 3.02
CA LEU A 59 -3.51 -13.11 3.42
C LEU A 59 -3.70 -13.18 4.94
N ASP A 60 -2.62 -13.22 5.72
CA ASP A 60 -2.71 -13.20 7.18
C ASP A 60 -3.27 -11.88 7.72
N TRP A 61 -2.91 -10.76 7.10
CA TRP A 61 -3.49 -9.46 7.45
C TRP A 61 -4.97 -9.36 7.13
N LEU A 62 -5.46 -9.96 6.04
CA LEU A 62 -6.91 -10.01 5.79
C LEU A 62 -7.64 -10.78 6.90
N VAL A 63 -7.09 -11.90 7.36
CA VAL A 63 -7.66 -12.65 8.49
C VAL A 63 -7.66 -11.80 9.76
N GLU A 64 -6.54 -11.13 10.06
CA GLU A 64 -6.44 -10.20 11.20
C GLU A 64 -7.44 -9.04 11.09
N LEU A 65 -7.70 -8.52 9.89
CA LEU A 65 -8.69 -7.47 9.64
C LEU A 65 -10.13 -7.98 9.83
N GLY A 66 -10.36 -9.29 9.88
CA GLY A 66 -11.64 -9.91 10.24
C GLY A 66 -12.27 -10.74 9.13
N TYR A 67 -11.61 -10.89 7.97
CA TYR A 67 -12.12 -11.73 6.89
C TYR A 67 -11.99 -13.22 7.23
N LYS A 68 -13.07 -13.97 6.99
CA LYS A 68 -13.09 -15.43 7.22
C LYS A 68 -12.59 -16.14 5.97
N ILE A 69 -11.27 -16.29 5.86
CA ILE A 69 -10.63 -16.92 4.70
C ILE A 69 -10.17 -18.33 5.11
N PRO A 70 -10.80 -19.42 4.59
CA PRO A 70 -10.34 -20.77 4.86
C PRO A 70 -8.91 -20.98 4.33
N ARG A 71 -8.08 -21.70 5.09
CA ARG A 71 -6.67 -21.92 4.71
C ARG A 71 -6.54 -22.62 3.34
N ASP A 72 -7.37 -23.65 3.11
CA ASP A 72 -7.36 -24.43 1.86
C ASP A 72 -7.98 -23.68 0.67
N TYR A 73 -8.62 -22.54 0.92
CA TYR A 73 -9.10 -21.62 -0.12
C TYR A 73 -8.02 -20.65 -0.58
N SER A 74 -6.99 -20.42 0.24
CA SER A 74 -5.93 -19.45 -0.03
C SER A 74 -4.73 -20.08 -0.73
N ILE A 75 -4.37 -19.55 -1.89
CA ILE A 75 -3.08 -19.82 -2.54
C ILE A 75 -2.10 -18.75 -2.05
N ARG A 76 -1.24 -19.16 -1.13
CA ARG A 76 -0.13 -18.35 -0.62
C ARG A 76 1.01 -18.38 -1.63
N LEU A 77 1.23 -17.26 -2.32
CA LEU A 77 2.26 -17.16 -3.36
C LEU A 77 3.39 -16.26 -2.91
N ASP A 78 4.59 -16.84 -2.78
CA ASP A 78 5.82 -16.09 -2.50
C ASP A 78 6.26 -15.28 -3.73
N TYR A 79 6.99 -14.20 -3.49
CA TYR A 79 7.49 -13.36 -4.57
C TYR A 79 8.39 -14.15 -5.54
N GLY A 80 8.20 -13.94 -6.85
CA GLY A 80 8.93 -14.62 -7.92
C GLY A 80 8.49 -16.07 -8.18
N SER A 81 7.58 -16.61 -7.36
CA SER A 81 6.98 -17.92 -7.62
C SER A 81 5.85 -17.81 -8.64
N ARG A 82 5.66 -18.88 -9.43
CA ARG A 82 4.67 -18.93 -10.52
C ARG A 82 3.64 -20.02 -10.30
N ILE A 83 2.39 -19.72 -10.63
CA ILE A 83 1.29 -20.70 -10.68
C ILE A 83 0.51 -20.56 -11.99
N SER A 84 -0.26 -21.59 -12.34
CA SER A 84 -1.18 -21.55 -13.48
C SER A 84 -2.62 -21.34 -13.01
N ILE A 85 -3.34 -20.48 -13.73
CA ILE A 85 -4.78 -20.24 -13.54
C ILE A 85 -5.44 -20.35 -14.91
N GLY A 86 -6.01 -21.52 -15.20
CA GLY A 86 -6.38 -21.88 -16.58
C GLY A 86 -5.14 -21.88 -17.46
N GLU A 87 -5.22 -21.18 -18.58
CA GLU A 87 -4.12 -20.97 -19.53
C GLU A 87 -3.13 -19.86 -19.14
N LEU A 88 -3.40 -19.12 -18.06
CA LEU A 88 -2.57 -18.00 -17.61
C LEU A 88 -1.47 -18.45 -16.66
N LYS A 89 -0.26 -17.89 -16.79
CA LYS A 89 0.80 -17.97 -15.79
C LYS A 89 0.82 -16.70 -14.94
N LEU A 90 0.64 -16.86 -13.63
CA LEU A 90 0.60 -15.77 -12.66
C LEU A 90 1.88 -15.76 -11.82
N GLU A 91 2.45 -14.56 -11.60
CA GLU A 91 3.57 -14.30 -10.72
C GLU A 91 3.29 -13.05 -9.87
N LEU A 92 3.67 -13.07 -8.59
CA LEU A 92 3.68 -11.87 -7.74
C LEU A 92 5.11 -11.35 -7.63
N VAL A 93 5.31 -10.06 -7.93
CA VAL A 93 6.60 -9.39 -7.78
C VAL A 93 6.49 -8.34 -6.68
N LYS A 94 7.49 -8.27 -5.81
CA LYS A 94 7.46 -7.31 -4.69
C LYS A 94 7.34 -5.86 -5.19
N THR A 95 6.56 -5.05 -4.49
CA THR A 95 6.48 -3.59 -4.65
C THR A 95 6.60 -2.91 -3.30
N LEU A 96 7.10 -1.68 -3.28
CA LEU A 96 7.08 -0.85 -2.08
C LEU A 96 5.77 -0.06 -2.05
N HIS A 97 4.89 -0.38 -1.11
CA HIS A 97 3.67 0.39 -0.81
C HIS A 97 3.29 0.19 0.66
N ILE A 98 2.83 -1.02 1.02
CA ILE A 98 2.79 -1.54 2.38
C ILE A 98 3.48 -2.91 2.44
N PRO A 99 3.84 -3.42 3.62
CA PRO A 99 4.39 -4.76 3.74
C PRO A 99 3.46 -5.82 3.12
N GLY A 100 4.02 -6.71 2.31
CA GLY A 100 3.25 -7.75 1.61
C GLY A 100 2.68 -7.32 0.26
N SER A 101 2.77 -6.04 -0.12
CA SER A 101 2.31 -5.55 -1.42
C SER A 101 3.02 -6.23 -2.59
N SER A 102 2.27 -6.43 -3.67
CA SER A 102 2.78 -7.07 -4.90
C SER A 102 2.28 -6.36 -6.16
N GLN A 103 3.15 -6.31 -7.17
CA GLN A 103 2.77 -6.19 -8.57
C GLN A 103 2.35 -7.59 -9.06
N VAL A 104 1.45 -7.63 -10.03
CA VAL A 104 0.95 -8.87 -10.62
C VAL A 104 1.44 -8.97 -12.05
N VAL A 105 2.14 -10.06 -12.37
CA VAL A 105 2.55 -10.37 -13.73
C VAL A 105 1.74 -11.55 -14.22
N VAL A 106 1.14 -11.40 -15.38
CA VAL A 106 0.40 -12.45 -16.06
C VAL A 106 0.97 -12.65 -17.46
N THR A 107 1.21 -13.90 -17.83
CA THR A 107 1.63 -14.26 -19.20
C THR A 107 0.64 -15.26 -19.76
N ASP A 108 0.14 -15.01 -20.96
CA ASP A 108 -0.72 -15.95 -21.69
C ASP A 108 0.09 -16.99 -22.49
N GLU A 109 -0.60 -17.88 -23.20
CA GLU A 109 0.03 -18.95 -23.98
C GLU A 109 0.83 -18.43 -25.19
N ASP A 110 0.45 -17.26 -25.71
CA ASP A 110 1.12 -16.60 -26.84
C ASP A 110 2.35 -15.78 -26.40
N GLY A 111 2.60 -15.69 -25.08
CA GLY A 111 3.71 -14.96 -24.50
C GLY A 111 3.45 -13.48 -24.24
N LEU A 112 2.21 -13.00 -24.40
CA LEU A 112 1.82 -11.63 -24.07
C LEU A 112 1.99 -11.39 -22.58
N LYS A 113 2.78 -10.37 -22.21
CA LYS A 113 3.04 -10.05 -20.81
C LYS A 113 2.20 -8.86 -20.32
N ILE A 114 1.32 -9.13 -19.37
CA ILE A 114 0.47 -8.14 -18.72
C ILE A 114 1.03 -7.89 -17.32
N VAL A 115 1.25 -6.63 -16.98
CA VAL A 115 1.70 -6.22 -15.66
C VAL A 115 0.66 -5.28 -15.08
N TYR A 116 0.21 -5.56 -13.85
CA TYR A 116 -0.51 -4.61 -13.04
C TYR A 116 0.35 -4.21 -11.84
N THR A 117 0.66 -2.92 -11.74
CA THR A 117 1.59 -2.41 -10.72
C THR A 117 1.00 -2.45 -9.31
N SER A 118 -0.34 -2.43 -9.20
CA SER A 118 -1.03 -2.02 -7.98
C SER A 118 -0.55 -0.65 -7.50
N ASP A 119 -0.78 -0.36 -6.23
CA ASP A 119 -0.13 0.74 -5.54
C ASP A 119 1.36 0.48 -5.35
N PHE A 120 2.15 1.52 -5.61
CA PHE A 120 3.59 1.49 -5.48
C PHE A 120 4.15 2.88 -5.23
N LYS A 121 5.34 2.96 -4.62
CA LYS A 121 6.20 4.14 -4.54
C LYS A 121 7.65 3.77 -4.88
N LYS A 122 8.50 4.79 -5.07
CA LYS A 122 9.94 4.66 -5.36
C LYS A 122 10.28 3.69 -6.51
N PRO A 123 9.70 3.88 -7.72
CA PRO A 123 9.96 3.03 -8.87
C PRO A 123 11.43 3.12 -9.31
N GLY A 124 12.05 1.95 -9.53
CA GLY A 124 13.46 1.83 -9.90
C GLY A 124 14.44 1.80 -8.72
N VAL A 125 13.98 2.07 -7.50
CA VAL A 125 14.80 2.04 -6.28
C VAL A 125 14.40 0.86 -5.39
N HIS A 126 13.14 0.81 -4.99
CA HIS A 126 12.60 -0.27 -4.14
C HIS A 126 11.50 -1.05 -4.82
N THR A 127 10.71 -0.38 -5.68
CA THR A 127 9.78 -1.05 -6.57
C THR A 127 10.49 -1.36 -7.88
N PRO A 128 10.72 -2.64 -8.24
CA PRO A 128 11.33 -2.99 -9.51
C PRO A 128 10.38 -2.58 -10.64
N ILE A 129 10.95 -1.99 -11.70
CA ILE A 129 10.20 -1.67 -12.92
C ILE A 129 10.19 -2.92 -13.80
N LEU A 130 9.01 -3.35 -14.23
CA LEU A 130 8.84 -4.58 -14.99
C LEU A 130 8.52 -4.25 -16.45
N GLU A 131 9.22 -4.88 -17.38
CA GLU A 131 8.82 -4.84 -18.79
C GLU A 131 7.44 -5.47 -18.96
N ALA A 132 6.60 -4.88 -19.81
CA ALA A 132 5.25 -5.33 -20.10
C ALA A 132 4.90 -5.09 -21.57
N ASP A 133 3.99 -5.87 -22.14
CA ASP A 133 3.30 -5.50 -23.38
C ASP A 133 2.10 -4.59 -23.06
N ILE A 134 1.34 -4.97 -22.03
CA ILE A 134 0.21 -4.22 -21.48
C ILE A 134 0.52 -3.88 -20.01
N LEU A 135 0.56 -2.59 -19.69
CA LEU A 135 0.76 -2.11 -18.33
C LEU A 135 -0.54 -1.53 -17.79
N VAL A 136 -1.05 -2.09 -16.70
CA VAL A 136 -2.17 -1.55 -15.93
C VAL A 136 -1.61 -0.87 -14.68
N LEU A 137 -2.08 0.32 -14.34
CA LEU A 137 -1.65 1.03 -13.14
C LEU A 137 -2.74 1.91 -12.54
N ASP A 138 -2.57 2.20 -11.25
CA ASP A 138 -3.37 3.15 -10.49
C ASP A 138 -2.61 4.49 -10.42
N ALA A 139 -3.19 5.56 -10.96
CA ALA A 139 -2.61 6.89 -11.03
C ALA A 139 -3.17 7.79 -9.90
N VAL A 140 -2.91 7.40 -8.65
CA VAL A 140 -3.37 8.16 -7.46
C VAL A 140 -2.95 9.63 -7.54
N TYR A 141 -1.76 9.91 -8.07
CA TYR A 141 -1.24 11.25 -8.29
C TYR A 141 -1.11 11.62 -9.79
N GLY A 142 -2.17 11.38 -10.56
CA GLY A 142 -2.17 11.58 -12.02
C GLY A 142 -2.08 13.03 -12.52
N ASN A 143 -2.19 14.04 -11.64
CA ASN A 143 -2.02 15.44 -12.02
C ASN A 143 -0.54 15.82 -12.09
N PRO A 144 -0.06 16.52 -13.16
CA PRO A 144 1.32 17.00 -13.25
C PRO A 144 1.83 17.85 -12.10
N ASN A 145 0.92 18.49 -11.34
CA ASN A 145 1.27 19.29 -10.16
C ASN A 145 1.43 18.46 -8.89
N TYR A 146 1.11 17.16 -8.92
CA TYR A 146 1.24 16.26 -7.78
C TYR A 146 2.62 15.64 -7.75
N VAL A 147 3.59 16.48 -7.40
CA VAL A 147 5.02 16.16 -7.31
C VAL A 147 5.53 16.53 -5.92
N ARG A 148 6.38 15.68 -5.32
CA ARG A 148 7.03 15.94 -4.03
C ARG A 148 8.54 15.97 -4.20
N GLU A 149 9.10 17.18 -4.34
CA GLU A 149 10.56 17.35 -4.51
C GLU A 149 11.37 16.93 -3.26
N PHE A 150 10.71 16.75 -2.11
CA PHE A 150 11.33 16.36 -0.83
C PHE A 150 11.17 14.86 -0.52
N ASP A 151 10.58 14.07 -1.42
CA ASP A 151 10.19 12.68 -1.14
C ASP A 151 11.39 11.79 -0.80
N GLU A 152 12.58 12.09 -1.32
CA GLU A 152 13.83 11.36 -1.00
C GLU A 152 14.24 11.48 0.47
N TYR A 153 13.91 12.59 1.14
CA TYR A 153 14.32 12.88 2.51
C TYR A 153 13.17 12.77 3.52
N ILE A 154 11.97 12.40 3.08
CA ILE A 154 10.76 12.45 3.92
C ILE A 154 10.84 11.52 5.14
N GLU A 155 11.48 10.37 5.00
CA GLU A 155 11.66 9.41 6.10
C GLU A 155 12.58 9.97 7.20
N ASP A 156 13.64 10.68 6.82
CA ASP A 156 14.58 11.33 7.75
C ASP A 156 13.89 12.51 8.43
N ILE A 157 13.21 13.35 7.65
CA ILE A 157 12.44 14.50 8.17
C ILE A 157 11.37 14.05 9.17
N LEU A 158 10.64 12.97 8.88
CA LEU A 158 9.66 12.41 9.80
C LEU A 158 10.32 11.92 11.09
N THR A 159 11.46 11.24 10.97
CA THR A 159 12.20 10.69 12.12
C THR A 159 12.73 11.80 13.02
N ASP A 160 13.34 12.84 12.44
CA ASP A 160 13.86 14.00 13.16
C ASP A 160 12.74 14.77 13.88
N LEU A 161 11.63 15.00 13.17
CA LEU A 161 10.45 15.63 13.76
C LEU A 161 9.97 14.82 14.97
N VAL A 162 9.83 13.50 14.84
CA VAL A 162 9.33 12.65 15.91
C VAL A 162 10.28 12.62 17.12
N ASN A 163 11.60 12.55 16.90
CA ASN A 163 12.58 12.62 17.99
C ASN A 163 12.52 13.97 18.72
N GLN A 164 12.38 15.07 17.97
CA GLN A 164 12.21 16.40 18.56
C GLN A 164 10.92 16.47 19.41
N LEU A 165 9.82 15.91 18.92
CA LEU A 165 8.55 15.90 19.67
C LEU A 165 8.64 14.99 20.91
N LEU A 166 9.30 13.83 20.81
CA LEU A 166 9.52 12.90 21.91
C LEU A 166 10.31 13.51 23.08
N SER A 167 11.20 14.47 22.79
CA SER A 167 11.92 15.22 23.84
C SER A 167 11.00 16.06 24.73
N LYS A 168 9.75 16.31 24.31
CA LYS A 168 8.78 17.15 25.00
C LYS A 168 7.63 16.36 25.63
N GLY A 169 7.48 15.09 25.29
CA GLY A 169 6.37 14.24 25.76
C GLY A 169 6.06 13.11 24.78
N PRO A 170 4.96 12.38 24.98
CA PRO A 170 4.59 11.28 24.09
C PRO A 170 4.17 11.81 22.72
N VAL A 171 4.23 10.95 21.71
CA VAL A 171 3.83 11.31 20.34
C VAL A 171 2.82 10.30 19.83
N ILE A 172 1.70 10.78 19.27
CA ILE A 172 0.71 9.95 18.60
C ILE A 172 0.91 10.05 17.09
N ILE A 173 1.14 8.92 16.44
CA ILE A 173 1.23 8.78 15.00
C ILE A 173 -0.09 8.24 14.45
N TYR A 174 -0.73 9.01 13.58
CA TYR A 174 -1.96 8.63 12.87
C TYR A 174 -1.65 8.24 11.43
N GLY A 175 -2.11 7.06 11.02
CA GLY A 175 -1.93 6.54 9.67
C GLY A 175 -2.88 5.38 9.37
N TYR A 176 -2.83 4.86 8.15
CA TYR A 176 -3.59 3.67 7.76
C TYR A 176 -2.87 2.39 8.19
N HIS A 177 -3.60 1.27 8.22
CA HIS A 177 -2.98 -0.05 8.36
C HIS A 177 -1.94 -0.29 7.25
N GLY A 178 -0.85 -0.99 7.57
CA GLY A 178 0.29 -1.15 6.66
C GLY A 178 1.26 0.03 6.71
N LYS A 179 0.79 1.27 6.51
CA LYS A 179 1.60 2.49 6.66
C LYS A 179 2.19 2.61 8.06
N LEU A 180 1.37 2.36 9.10
CA LEU A 180 1.85 2.40 10.48
C LEU A 180 3.01 1.42 10.71
N GLN A 181 2.91 0.18 10.19
CA GLN A 181 3.96 -0.84 10.31
C GLN A 181 5.22 -0.47 9.52
N GLU A 182 5.07 0.12 8.34
CA GLU A 182 6.20 0.65 7.57
C GLU A 182 6.95 1.74 8.35
N VAL A 183 6.22 2.72 8.89
CA VAL A 183 6.82 3.82 9.66
C VAL A 183 7.47 3.31 10.94
N MET A 184 6.85 2.35 11.64
CA MET A 184 7.46 1.68 12.79
C MET A 184 8.81 1.06 12.44
N LYS A 185 8.90 0.38 11.29
CA LYS A 185 10.14 -0.21 10.81
C LYS A 185 11.17 0.86 10.46
N ILE A 186 10.78 1.89 9.71
CA ILE A 186 11.62 3.05 9.35
C ILE A 186 12.26 3.67 10.61
N PHE A 187 11.45 3.90 11.65
CA PHE A 187 11.92 4.45 12.91
C PHE A 187 12.94 3.55 13.61
N ARG A 188 12.73 2.23 13.60
CA ARG A 188 13.71 1.29 14.16
C ARG A 188 15.00 1.24 13.37
N ASP A 189 14.91 1.20 12.05
CA ASP A 189 16.07 1.23 11.16
C ASP A 189 16.89 2.53 11.35
N ARG A 190 16.23 3.62 11.79
CA ARG A 190 16.84 4.92 12.11
C ARG A 190 17.13 5.14 13.60
N GLY A 191 17.05 4.11 14.43
CA GLY A 191 17.48 4.17 15.83
C GLY A 191 16.52 4.86 16.79
N VAL A 192 15.24 5.03 16.44
CA VAL A 192 14.22 5.46 17.40
C VAL A 192 14.01 4.34 18.41
N ILE A 193 14.36 4.59 19.67
CA ILE A 193 14.31 3.61 20.76
C ILE A 193 13.05 3.69 21.64
N ALA A 194 12.18 4.69 21.41
CA ALA A 194 10.96 4.83 22.19
C ALA A 194 10.05 3.59 22.06
N PRO A 195 9.44 3.11 23.15
CA PRO A 195 8.52 1.98 23.09
C PRO A 195 7.27 2.37 22.31
N TYR A 196 6.72 1.43 21.54
CA TYR A 196 5.50 1.67 20.79
C TYR A 196 4.27 1.15 21.54
N VAL A 197 3.23 1.97 21.66
CA VAL A 197 1.96 1.59 22.28
C VAL A 197 0.92 1.42 21.17
N LEU A 198 0.37 0.21 21.05
CA LEU A 198 -0.46 -0.17 19.91
C LEU A 198 -1.87 -0.59 20.36
N PRO A 199 -2.95 -0.03 19.76
CA PRO A 199 -4.29 -0.58 19.90
C PRO A 199 -4.37 -2.03 19.38
N PRO A 200 -5.37 -2.84 19.81
CA PRO A 200 -5.42 -4.27 19.52
C PRO A 200 -5.21 -4.65 18.05
N LYS A 201 -5.88 -3.97 17.11
CA LYS A 201 -5.75 -4.27 15.68
C LYS A 201 -4.35 -3.96 15.12
N VAL A 202 -3.79 -2.81 15.50
CA VAL A 202 -2.43 -2.42 15.09
C VAL A 202 -1.41 -3.39 15.69
N TYR A 203 -1.61 -3.81 16.95
CA TYR A 203 -0.78 -4.79 17.63
C TYR A 203 -0.80 -6.16 16.94
N GLY A 204 -1.98 -6.69 16.59
CA GLY A 204 -2.13 -7.96 15.89
C GLY A 204 -1.46 -7.97 14.52
N MET A 205 -1.70 -6.93 13.71
CA MET A 205 -1.05 -6.78 12.40
C MET A 205 0.47 -6.67 12.51
N THR A 206 0.97 -5.95 13.52
CA THR A 206 2.41 -5.81 13.79
C THR A 206 3.04 -7.15 14.15
N LYS A 207 2.40 -7.92 15.05
CA LYS A 207 2.84 -9.29 15.40
C LYS A 207 2.90 -10.22 14.20
N ILE A 208 1.93 -10.13 13.30
CA ILE A 208 1.94 -10.91 12.06
C ILE A 208 3.11 -10.47 11.19
N ALA A 209 3.32 -9.17 11.00
CA ALA A 209 4.38 -8.63 10.17
C ALA A 209 5.78 -9.07 10.62
N GLU A 210 6.02 -9.19 11.93
CA GLU A 210 7.32 -9.68 12.44
C GLU A 210 7.64 -11.13 12.04
N LYS A 211 6.61 -11.95 11.77
CA LYS A 211 6.80 -13.32 11.23
C LYS A 211 7.33 -13.31 9.79
N TYR A 212 7.23 -12.17 9.12
CA TYR A 212 7.64 -11.93 7.73
C TYR A 212 8.77 -10.88 7.66
N ASP A 213 9.70 -10.94 8.61
CA ASP A 213 10.95 -10.17 8.68
C ASP A 213 10.84 -8.66 8.92
N LEU A 214 9.67 -8.15 9.32
CA LEU A 214 9.58 -6.77 9.80
C LEU A 214 10.12 -6.67 11.22
N ARG A 215 11.35 -6.16 11.37
CA ARG A 215 12.00 -5.99 12.68
C ARG A 215 11.50 -4.73 13.39
N ILE A 216 10.33 -4.81 14.03
CA ILE A 216 9.73 -3.68 14.74
C ILE A 216 10.15 -3.70 16.22
N ARG A 217 9.89 -4.77 16.97
CA ARG A 217 10.29 -4.93 18.39
C ARG A 217 9.82 -3.78 19.32
N ASP A 218 9.95 -4.01 20.63
CA ASP A 218 9.71 -3.00 21.68
C ASP A 218 8.35 -2.28 21.55
N TYR A 219 7.28 -3.08 21.41
CA TYR A 219 5.91 -2.61 21.36
C TYR A 219 5.00 -3.36 22.30
N VAL A 220 4.06 -2.63 22.90
CA VAL A 220 3.15 -3.11 23.95
C VAL A 220 1.70 -2.87 23.55
N LEU A 221 0.81 -3.72 24.06
CA LEU A 221 -0.62 -3.60 23.81
C LEU A 221 -1.22 -2.48 24.67
N LEU A 222 -1.89 -1.52 24.03
CA LEU A 222 -2.64 -0.47 24.72
C LEU A 222 -3.71 -1.09 25.62
N GLY A 223 -3.73 -0.69 26.90
CA GLY A 223 -4.66 -1.20 27.91
C GLY A 223 -4.18 -2.47 28.64
N SER A 224 -3.04 -3.05 28.26
CA SER A 224 -2.38 -4.09 29.06
C SER A 224 -1.66 -3.51 30.28
N SER A 225 -1.31 -4.34 31.27
CA SER A 225 -0.54 -3.90 32.44
C SER A 225 0.81 -3.29 32.05
N GLU A 226 1.55 -3.92 31.14
CA GLU A 226 2.82 -3.39 30.62
C GLU A 226 2.61 -2.08 29.85
N GLY A 227 1.56 -2.02 29.01
CA GLY A 227 1.19 -0.81 28.29
C GLY A 227 0.84 0.35 29.23
N ALA A 228 0.19 0.08 30.36
CA ALA A 228 -0.11 1.10 31.37
C ALA A 228 1.16 1.67 32.00
N GLU A 229 2.17 0.85 32.28
CA GLU A 229 3.46 1.32 32.80
C GLU A 229 4.22 2.17 31.77
N VAL A 230 4.24 1.75 30.50
CA VAL A 230 4.83 2.54 29.41
C VAL A 230 4.12 3.89 29.27
N VAL A 231 2.79 3.93 29.29
CA VAL A 231 2.04 5.19 29.19
C VAL A 231 2.30 6.10 30.39
N LYS A 232 2.38 5.55 31.62
CA LYS A 232 2.72 6.32 32.83
C LYS A 232 4.10 6.98 32.76
N SER A 233 5.06 6.36 32.09
CA SER A 233 6.41 6.93 31.89
C SER A 233 6.39 8.28 31.15
N GLY A 234 5.35 8.53 30.33
CA GLY A 234 5.21 9.75 29.53
C GLY A 234 6.15 9.81 28.32
N TRP A 235 6.90 8.74 28.03
CA TRP A 235 7.84 8.68 26.91
C TRP A 235 7.57 7.46 26.04
N PHE A 236 6.76 7.64 24.99
CA PHE A 236 6.34 6.57 24.10
C PHE A 236 5.83 7.12 22.76
N LEU A 237 5.74 6.24 21.76
CA LEU A 237 5.03 6.48 20.51
C LEU A 237 3.75 5.67 20.48
N LEU A 238 2.59 6.32 20.34
CA LEU A 238 1.32 5.62 20.12
C LEU A 238 1.00 5.61 18.63
N PHE A 239 0.87 4.45 18.03
CA PHE A 239 0.48 4.31 16.62
C PHE A 239 -0.97 3.88 16.54
N THR A 240 -1.79 4.67 15.84
CA THR A 240 -3.21 4.36 15.73
C THR A 240 -3.78 4.74 14.36
N HIS A 241 -4.91 4.13 14.04
CA HIS A 241 -5.58 4.37 12.79
C HIS A 241 -6.09 5.82 12.70
N VAL A 242 -6.05 6.43 11.52
CA VAL A 242 -6.50 7.81 11.31
C VAL A 242 -7.95 8.04 11.75
N SER A 243 -8.83 7.05 11.60
CA SER A 243 -10.23 7.13 12.06
C SER A 243 -10.37 7.28 13.58
N SER A 244 -9.33 6.94 14.34
CA SER A 244 -9.30 7.08 15.79
C SER A 244 -8.87 8.47 16.27
N SER A 245 -8.54 9.40 15.36
CA SER A 245 -8.00 10.73 15.71
C SER A 245 -8.92 11.60 16.57
N ASN A 246 -10.21 11.29 16.62
CA ASN A 246 -11.17 12.00 17.46
C ASN A 246 -11.38 11.36 18.84
N TYR A 247 -10.96 10.10 19.02
CA TYR A 247 -11.30 9.27 20.19
C TYR A 247 -10.11 9.07 21.12
N ILE A 248 -8.89 9.01 20.59
CA ILE A 248 -7.68 8.88 21.38
C ILE A 248 -7.12 10.28 21.60
N ARG A 249 -7.07 10.72 22.86
CA ARG A 249 -6.45 11.98 23.26
C ARG A 249 -5.54 11.73 24.45
N GLU A 250 -4.27 12.08 24.28
CA GLU A 250 -3.31 12.19 25.37
C GLU A 250 -2.98 13.69 25.51
N PRO A 251 -3.42 14.38 26.58
CA PRO A 251 -3.31 15.83 26.70
C PRO A 251 -1.89 16.38 26.56
N ARG A 252 -0.87 15.56 26.89
CA ARG A 252 0.55 15.94 26.78
C ARG A 252 1.18 15.53 25.44
N ALA A 253 0.44 14.82 24.59
CA ALA A 253 1.01 14.29 23.36
C ALA A 253 1.09 15.34 22.25
N SER A 254 2.14 15.19 21.45
CA SER A 254 2.18 15.75 20.11
C SER A 254 1.54 14.79 19.11
N GLU A 255 0.79 15.30 18.16
CA GLU A 255 0.08 14.49 17.16
C GLU A 255 0.72 14.65 15.78
N VAL A 256 1.04 13.54 15.12
CA VAL A 256 1.58 13.51 13.76
C VAL A 256 0.62 12.74 12.87
N LEU A 257 0.01 13.42 11.92
CA LEU A 257 -0.86 12.83 10.91
C LEU A 257 -0.05 12.58 9.63
N LEU A 258 0.02 11.32 9.21
CA LEU A 258 0.67 10.93 7.96
C LEU A 258 -0.32 11.02 6.81
N SER A 259 -0.02 11.84 5.81
CA SER A 259 -0.87 12.03 4.64
C SER A 259 -0.05 12.08 3.36
N GLY A 260 -0.60 11.51 2.29
CA GLY A 260 -0.07 11.69 0.95
C GLY A 260 -0.54 12.96 0.26
N TRP A 261 -1.49 13.73 0.82
CA TRP A 261 -2.11 14.87 0.13
C TRP A 261 -1.47 16.23 0.43
N GLU A 262 -0.21 16.22 0.85
CA GLU A 262 0.63 17.42 0.94
C GLU A 262 1.77 17.31 -0.09
N PHE A 263 1.93 18.35 -0.90
CA PHE A 263 2.85 18.38 -2.04
C PHE A 263 3.86 19.53 -1.97
N LYS A 264 3.57 20.57 -1.18
CA LYS A 264 4.38 21.80 -1.18
C LYS A 264 5.48 21.76 -0.13
N LYS A 265 5.24 21.09 1.00
CA LYS A 265 6.17 21.03 2.14
C LYS A 265 6.23 19.61 2.70
N PRO A 266 7.37 19.20 3.29
CA PRO A 266 7.48 17.88 3.90
C PRO A 266 6.55 17.72 5.11
N TYR A 267 6.27 18.81 5.84
CA TYR A 267 5.27 18.83 6.89
C TYR A 267 4.72 20.24 7.14
N ARG A 268 3.58 20.31 7.82
CA ARG A 268 2.90 21.56 8.23
C ARG A 268 2.39 21.46 9.65
N TYR A 269 2.61 22.49 10.45
CA TYR A 269 1.98 22.64 11.76
C TYR A 269 0.51 23.05 11.61
N LEU A 270 -0.39 22.32 12.26
CA LEU A 270 -1.84 22.53 12.20
C LEU A 270 -2.40 23.28 13.43
N GLY A 271 -1.55 23.58 14.42
CA GLY A 271 -1.99 24.11 15.72
C GLY A 271 -2.17 22.99 16.76
N SER A 272 -2.32 23.38 18.03
CA SER A 272 -2.60 22.45 19.15
C SER A 272 -1.67 21.24 19.24
N ASN A 273 -0.36 21.44 19.05
CA ASN A 273 0.63 20.35 19.01
C ASN A 273 0.28 19.27 17.96
N ARG A 274 -0.20 19.67 16.79
CA ARG A 274 -0.51 18.76 15.70
C ARG A 274 0.25 19.10 14.42
N TRP A 275 0.80 18.09 13.77
CA TRP A 275 1.56 18.19 12.53
C TRP A 275 0.96 17.29 11.47
N LEU A 276 0.91 17.77 10.24
CA LEU A 276 0.64 16.97 9.04
C LEU A 276 1.98 16.71 8.35
N VAL A 277 2.35 15.44 8.14
CA VAL A 277 3.57 15.06 7.41
C VAL A 277 3.18 14.46 6.07
N ALA A 278 3.85 14.89 5.01
CA ALA A 278 3.66 14.51 3.61
C ALA A 278 4.20 13.10 3.30
N PHE A 279 3.89 12.12 4.15
CA PHE A 279 4.32 10.73 4.01
C PHE A 279 3.31 9.96 3.15
N SER A 280 3.65 9.84 1.85
CA SER A 280 2.81 9.14 0.87
C SER A 280 3.20 7.67 0.70
N ASP A 281 2.23 6.84 0.32
CA ASP A 281 2.44 5.44 -0.04
C ASP A 281 2.43 5.21 -1.56
N HIS A 282 2.28 6.26 -2.36
CA HIS A 282 2.19 6.13 -3.81
C HIS A 282 3.21 7.02 -4.52
N ALA A 283 3.69 6.56 -5.67
CA ALA A 283 4.51 7.29 -6.60
C ALA A 283 3.78 8.55 -7.04
N ASP A 284 4.47 9.67 -6.93
CA ASP A 284 3.98 10.95 -7.45
C ASP A 284 3.94 10.94 -8.99
N PHE A 285 3.50 12.04 -9.60
CA PHE A 285 3.36 12.11 -11.05
C PHE A 285 4.66 11.75 -11.80
N LYS A 286 5.82 12.21 -11.31
CA LYS A 286 7.13 11.90 -11.92
C LYS A 286 7.43 10.41 -11.79
N GLY A 287 7.17 9.81 -10.64
CA GLY A 287 7.33 8.38 -10.42
C GLY A 287 6.46 7.53 -11.34
N LEU A 288 5.19 7.90 -11.52
CA LEU A 288 4.28 7.21 -12.45
C LEU A 288 4.81 7.24 -13.89
N ILE A 289 5.20 8.41 -14.39
CA ILE A 289 5.79 8.56 -15.73
C ILE A 289 7.11 7.79 -15.85
N HIS A 290 7.97 7.84 -14.83
CA HIS A 290 9.23 7.12 -14.78
C HIS A 290 9.04 5.60 -14.91
N TYR A 291 8.03 5.04 -14.22
CA TYR A 291 7.70 3.62 -14.36
C TYR A 291 7.30 3.30 -15.81
N ILE A 292 6.37 4.06 -16.41
CA ILE A 292 5.85 3.79 -17.76
C ILE A 292 6.96 3.85 -18.82
N ILE A 293 7.84 4.85 -18.74
CA ILE A 293 8.94 5.00 -19.71
C ILE A 293 9.84 3.76 -19.68
N ASN A 294 10.27 3.33 -18.49
CA ASN A 294 11.23 2.24 -18.33
C ASN A 294 10.60 0.84 -18.44
N SER A 295 9.29 0.70 -18.17
CA SER A 295 8.53 -0.55 -18.39
C SER A 295 8.32 -0.83 -19.89
N ASN A 296 8.45 0.21 -20.71
CA ASN A 296 8.30 0.18 -22.15
C ASN A 296 7.05 -0.56 -22.74
N PRO A 297 5.82 -0.39 -22.21
CA PRO A 297 4.63 -1.06 -22.75
C PRO A 297 4.20 -0.55 -24.12
N LYS A 298 3.48 -1.41 -24.86
CA LYS A 298 2.77 -1.00 -26.09
C LYS A 298 1.49 -0.24 -25.73
N THR A 299 0.76 -0.75 -24.74
CA THR A 299 -0.50 -0.17 -24.26
C THR A 299 -0.45 0.04 -22.74
N VAL A 300 -0.87 1.22 -22.30
CA VAL A 300 -1.06 1.58 -20.89
C VAL A 300 -2.56 1.65 -20.59
N ILE A 301 -2.99 1.02 -19.52
CA ILE A 301 -4.36 1.09 -19.01
C ILE A 301 -4.32 1.78 -17.63
N VAL A 302 -5.03 2.89 -17.52
CA VAL A 302 -5.20 3.63 -16.27
C VAL A 302 -6.52 3.22 -15.65
N ASN A 303 -6.45 2.60 -14.48
CA ASN A 303 -7.62 2.23 -13.68
C ASN A 303 -8.18 3.47 -12.97
N SER A 304 -9.34 3.95 -13.41
CA SER A 304 -9.88 5.23 -12.99
C SER A 304 -10.49 5.21 -11.59
N VAL A 305 -10.98 4.07 -11.11
CA VAL A 305 -11.58 3.89 -9.77
C VAL A 305 -10.60 4.27 -8.66
N ARG A 306 -9.29 4.02 -8.88
CA ARG A 306 -8.21 4.32 -7.92
C ARG A 306 -7.26 5.42 -8.40
N SER A 307 -7.63 6.17 -9.43
CA SER A 307 -6.83 7.26 -9.97
C SER A 307 -7.46 8.62 -9.72
N SER A 308 -6.62 9.63 -9.45
CA SER A 308 -7.06 11.02 -9.55
C SER A 308 -6.65 11.60 -10.90
N TYR A 309 -7.54 12.36 -11.53
CA TYR A 309 -7.28 12.99 -12.83
C TYR A 309 -6.84 12.00 -13.92
N SER A 310 -7.45 10.81 -13.97
CA SER A 310 -7.10 9.72 -14.90
C SER A 310 -7.02 10.16 -16.36
N GLU A 311 -7.97 10.95 -16.84
CA GLU A 311 -7.97 11.49 -18.21
C GLU A 311 -6.82 12.47 -18.47
N ILE A 312 -6.52 13.34 -17.49
CA ILE A 312 -5.38 14.25 -17.59
C ILE A 312 -4.09 13.44 -17.63
N PHE A 313 -3.96 12.44 -16.75
CA PHE A 313 -2.80 11.57 -16.70
C PHE A 313 -2.62 10.81 -18.02
N ALA A 314 -3.67 10.22 -18.58
CA ALA A 314 -3.60 9.50 -19.85
C ALA A 314 -3.20 10.42 -21.02
N ASN A 315 -3.68 11.66 -21.04
CA ASN A 315 -3.25 12.66 -22.02
C ASN A 315 -1.76 12.98 -21.89
N GLU A 316 -1.26 13.13 -20.66
CA GLU A 316 0.16 13.36 -20.40
C GLU A 316 1.02 12.15 -20.78
N VAL A 317 0.58 10.92 -20.50
CA VAL A 317 1.26 9.69 -20.95
C VAL A 317 1.36 9.68 -22.48
N ARG A 318 0.26 9.92 -23.20
CA ARG A 318 0.25 10.00 -24.67
C ARG A 318 1.18 11.10 -25.18
N ARG A 319 1.17 12.27 -24.54
CA ARG A 319 2.00 13.42 -24.92
C ARG A 319 3.49 13.12 -24.75
N ILE A 320 3.89 12.57 -23.61
CA ILE A 320 5.29 12.36 -23.19
C ILE A 320 5.88 11.11 -23.84
N THR A 321 5.15 10.00 -23.81
CA THR A 321 5.70 8.67 -24.17
C THR A 321 5.34 8.23 -25.59
N LYS A 322 4.35 8.88 -26.22
CA LYS A 322 3.75 8.48 -27.52
C LYS A 322 3.11 7.09 -27.53
N LYS A 323 2.86 6.52 -26.35
CA LYS A 323 2.21 5.21 -26.19
C LYS A 323 0.70 5.32 -26.25
N GLU A 324 0.05 4.23 -26.63
CA GLU A 324 -1.38 4.09 -26.42
C GLU A 324 -1.67 4.11 -24.91
N CYS A 325 -2.59 4.97 -24.49
CA CYS A 325 -3.04 5.06 -23.12
C CYS A 325 -4.56 5.12 -23.10
N ILE A 326 -5.18 4.18 -22.38
CA ILE A 326 -6.62 4.00 -22.27
C ILE A 326 -7.00 4.17 -20.80
N VAL A 327 -8.10 4.87 -20.55
CA VAL A 327 -8.70 4.97 -19.22
C VAL A 327 -9.85 3.99 -19.15
N MET A 328 -9.89 3.18 -18.09
CA MET A 328 -10.98 2.24 -17.83
C MET A 328 -11.54 2.47 -16.42
N PRO A 329 -12.83 2.16 -16.17
CA PRO A 329 -13.47 2.29 -14.88
C PRO A 329 -12.66 1.65 -13.78
#